data_AF-T1D5I3-F1
#
_entry.id   AF-T1D5I3-F1
#
_cell.length_a   1.000
_cell.length_b   1.000
_cell.length_c   1.000
_cell.angle_alpha   90.00
_cell.angle_beta   90.00
_cell.angle_gamma   90.00
#
_symmetry.space_group_name_H-M   'P 1'
#
loop_
_entity.id
_entity.type
_entity.pdbx_description
1 polymer ?
#
loop_
_entity_poly.entity_id
_entity_poly.type
_entity_poly.pdbx_seq_one_letter_code
_entity_poly.pdbx_strand_id
1 'polypeptide(L)'
;MIGFTRIIPNIAGRLIEKEVTALDKFLVGNEKPKIAILGGAKIDDSIAVSKSFLEKGIVEKIIVGGVVGNAFLYASGFNIGKKNIDFIEKNNKNHEKLLSMCKEMIRKYPDRILMPDDFVLSPSKKL
;
A
#
# COMPACT_ATOMS: atom_id res chain seq x y z
N MET A 1 -24.23 4.13 3.66
CA MET A 1 -24.92 4.52 2.41
C MET A 1 -25.56 3.30 1.71
N ILE A 2 -26.44 2.55 2.38
CA ILE A 2 -27.16 1.42 1.75
C ILE A 2 -28.62 1.28 2.21
N GLY A 3 -29.13 2.23 3.00
CA GLY A 3 -30.46 2.09 3.64
C GLY A 3 -31.63 2.11 2.66
N PHE A 4 -31.47 2.78 1.50
CA PHE A 4 -32.55 2.97 0.52
C PHE A 4 -32.49 2.04 -0.69
N THR A 5 -31.42 1.26 -0.86
CA THR A 5 -31.17 0.45 -2.08
C THR A 5 -32.24 -0.62 -2.34
N ARG A 6 -32.96 -1.06 -1.30
CA ARG A 6 -34.04 -2.05 -1.39
C ARG A 6 -35.45 -1.45 -1.50
N ILE A 7 -35.60 -0.15 -1.26
CA ILE A 7 -36.91 0.50 -1.12
C ILE A 7 -37.19 1.43 -2.31
N ILE A 8 -36.16 2.08 -2.85
CA ILE A 8 -36.27 2.96 -4.02
C ILE A 8 -35.12 2.71 -5.00
N PRO A 9 -35.30 3.00 -6.30
CA PRO A 9 -34.21 2.96 -7.27
C PRO A 9 -33.07 3.88 -6.83
N ASN A 10 -31.85 3.35 -6.81
CA ASN A 10 -30.64 4.09 -6.53
C ASN A 10 -29.72 4.03 -7.75
N ILE A 11 -29.18 5.17 -8.15
CA ILE A 11 -28.38 5.31 -9.37
C ILE A 11 -27.07 6.01 -9.01
N ALA A 12 -25.96 5.58 -9.63
CA ALA A 12 -24.68 6.26 -9.49
C ALA A 12 -24.75 7.63 -10.18
N GLY A 13 -24.46 8.70 -9.42
CA GLY A 13 -24.20 10.01 -10.02
C GLY A 13 -22.90 10.02 -10.83
N ARG A 14 -22.69 11.06 -11.63
CA ARG A 14 -21.53 11.17 -12.55
C ARG A 14 -20.17 11.02 -11.88
N LEU A 15 -20.02 11.45 -10.62
CA LEU A 15 -18.78 11.31 -9.87
C LEU A 15 -18.47 9.85 -9.53
N ILE A 16 -19.46 9.13 -8.98
CA ILE A 16 -19.34 7.71 -8.65
C ILE A 16 -19.16 6.88 -9.92
N GLU A 17 -19.91 7.20 -10.99
CA GLU A 17 -19.73 6.57 -12.30
C GLU A 17 -18.27 6.69 -12.76
N LYS A 18 -17.70 7.90 -12.73
CA LYS A 18 -16.30 8.14 -13.13
C LYS A 18 -15.30 7.37 -12.25
N GLU A 19 -15.50 7.34 -10.94
CA GLU A 19 -14.62 6.61 -10.02
C GLU A 19 -14.67 5.10 -10.26
N VAL A 20 -15.87 4.53 -10.39
CA VAL A 20 -16.08 3.10 -10.64
C VAL A 20 -15.50 2.71 -12.00
N THR A 21 -15.75 3.48 -13.06
CA THR A 21 -15.20 3.20 -14.39
C THR A 21 -13.67 3.26 -14.40
N ALA A 22 -13.05 4.23 -13.71
CA ALA A 22 -11.59 4.32 -13.63
C ALA A 22 -10.98 3.13 -12.88
N LEU A 23 -11.60 2.72 -11.77
CA LEU A 23 -11.17 1.55 -10.99
C LEU A 23 -11.35 0.25 -11.77
N ASP A 24 -12.49 0.07 -12.45
CA ASP A 24 -12.77 -1.12 -13.25
C ASP A 24 -11.78 -1.26 -14.40
N LYS A 25 -11.47 -0.14 -15.08
CA LYS A 25 -10.45 -0.10 -16.12
C LYS A 25 -9.08 -0.54 -15.60
N PHE A 26 -8.69 -0.14 -14.39
CA PHE A 26 -7.42 -0.55 -13.79
C PHE A 26 -7.42 -2.03 -13.36
N LEU A 27 -8.48 -2.49 -12.71
CA LEU A 27 -8.57 -3.84 -12.14
C LEU A 27 -8.75 -4.92 -13.21
N VAL A 28 -9.65 -4.70 -14.17
CA VAL A 28 -10.07 -5.70 -15.17
C VAL A 28 -9.47 -5.44 -16.55
N GLY A 29 -9.05 -4.20 -16.83
CA GLY A 29 -8.48 -3.85 -18.12
C GLY A 29 -7.20 -4.60 -18.46
N ASN A 30 -6.98 -4.82 -19.75
CA ASN A 30 -5.82 -5.51 -20.33
C ASN A 30 -4.66 -4.57 -20.67
N GLU A 31 -4.78 -3.27 -20.35
CA GLU A 31 -3.67 -2.31 -20.54
C GLU A 31 -2.50 -2.73 -19.65
N LYS A 32 -1.29 -2.74 -20.24
CA LYS A 32 -0.04 -3.14 -19.58
C LYS A 32 1.11 -2.22 -20.05
N PRO A 33 2.11 -1.93 -19.20
CA PRO A 33 2.28 -2.44 -17.83
C PRO A 33 1.41 -1.72 -16.80
N LYS A 34 0.87 -2.46 -15.81
CA LYS A 34 0.19 -1.87 -14.65
C LYS A 34 1.15 -1.74 -13.48
N ILE A 35 1.28 -0.53 -12.95
CA ILE A 35 2.12 -0.22 -11.81
C ILE A 35 1.27 0.46 -10.74
N ALA A 36 1.36 -0.02 -9.50
CA ALA A 36 0.73 0.62 -8.35
C ALA A 36 1.78 1.37 -7.50
N ILE A 37 1.43 2.55 -7.01
CA ILE A 37 2.24 3.31 -6.06
C ILE A 37 1.47 3.35 -4.74
N LEU A 38 2.06 2.82 -3.67
CA LEU A 38 1.41 2.68 -2.38
C LEU A 38 2.26 3.31 -1.27
N GLY A 39 1.66 4.24 -0.54
CA GLY A 39 2.34 4.98 0.51
C GLY A 39 1.38 5.48 1.57
N GLY A 40 1.77 6.55 2.26
CA GLY A 40 1.02 7.09 3.39
C GLY A 40 1.34 6.39 4.71
N ALA A 41 0.46 6.55 5.70
CA ALA A 41 0.67 6.09 7.08
C ALA A 41 -0.19 4.88 7.48
N LYS A 42 -1.13 4.45 6.62
CA LYS A 42 -1.97 3.26 6.85
C LYS A 42 -1.26 2.02 6.29
N ILE A 43 -0.37 1.48 7.12
CA ILE A 43 0.57 0.44 6.70
C ILE A 43 -0.15 -0.88 6.39
N ASP A 44 -1.05 -1.33 7.28
CA ASP A 44 -1.82 -2.58 7.13
C ASP A 44 -2.61 -2.63 5.82
N ASP A 45 -3.42 -1.61 5.55
CA ASP A 45 -4.28 -1.53 4.36
C ASP A 45 -3.44 -1.57 3.08
N SER A 46 -2.36 -0.78 3.04
CA SER A 46 -1.50 -0.65 1.86
C SER A 46 -0.76 -1.94 1.54
N ILE A 47 -0.27 -2.65 2.55
CA ILE A 47 0.37 -3.96 2.37
C ILE A 47 -0.66 -5.01 1.92
N ALA A 48 -1.86 -5.01 2.50
CA ALA A 48 -2.91 -5.95 2.10
C ALA A 48 -3.32 -5.77 0.63
N VAL A 49 -3.51 -4.52 0.19
CA VAL A 49 -3.78 -4.17 -1.21
C VAL A 49 -2.61 -4.58 -2.09
N SER A 50 -1.37 -4.30 -1.67
CA SER A 50 -0.16 -4.69 -2.41
C SER A 50 -0.10 -6.20 -2.65
N LYS A 51 -0.32 -6.99 -1.60
CA LYS A 51 -0.34 -8.45 -1.66
C LYS A 51 -1.41 -8.95 -2.62
N SER A 52 -2.64 -8.43 -2.49
CA SER A 52 -3.78 -8.77 -3.36
C SER A 52 -3.49 -8.47 -4.83
N PHE A 53 -2.91 -7.31 -5.14
CA PHE A 53 -2.59 -6.92 -6.51
C PHE A 53 -1.52 -7.81 -7.14
N LEU A 54 -0.46 -8.17 -6.39
CA LEU A 54 0.60 -9.06 -6.88
C LEU A 54 0.11 -10.50 -7.05
N GLU A 55 -0.66 -11.02 -6.08
CA GLU A 55 -1.20 -12.38 -6.09
C GLU A 55 -2.23 -12.60 -7.21
N LYS A 56 -3.07 -11.61 -7.48
CA LYS A 56 -4.05 -11.65 -8.58
C LYS A 56 -3.45 -11.29 -9.94
N GLY A 57 -2.16 -10.91 -9.99
CA GLY A 57 -1.50 -10.48 -11.22
C GLY A 57 -2.09 -9.20 -11.83
N ILE A 58 -2.73 -8.35 -11.01
CA ILE A 58 -3.34 -7.09 -11.45
C ILE A 58 -2.26 -6.09 -11.85
N VAL A 59 -1.12 -6.09 -11.16
CA VAL A 59 0.00 -5.16 -11.40
C VAL A 59 1.28 -5.93 -11.60
N GLU A 60 2.15 -5.46 -12.48
CA GLU A 60 3.47 -6.01 -12.71
C GLU A 60 4.43 -5.58 -11.61
N LYS A 61 4.33 -4.34 -11.15
CA LYS A 61 5.21 -3.79 -10.11
C LYS A 61 4.44 -2.93 -9.10
N ILE A 62 4.98 -2.84 -7.90
CA ILE A 62 4.53 -1.97 -6.82
C ILE A 62 5.71 -1.09 -6.41
N ILE A 63 5.47 0.21 -6.33
CA ILE A 63 6.39 1.19 -5.76
C ILE A 63 5.87 1.54 -4.37
N VAL A 64 6.71 1.39 -3.35
CA VAL A 64 6.35 1.72 -1.97
C VAL A 64 7.02 3.01 -1.50
N GLY A 65 6.32 3.80 -0.71
CA GLY A 65 6.83 5.06 -0.17
C GLY A 65 6.23 5.44 1.18
N GLY A 66 6.69 6.54 1.77
CA GLY A 66 6.23 6.99 3.09
C GLY A 66 6.46 5.93 4.18
N VAL A 67 5.52 5.81 5.12
CA VAL A 67 5.66 4.86 6.22
C VAL A 67 5.54 3.40 5.74
N VAL A 68 4.80 3.16 4.65
CA VAL A 68 4.72 1.84 4.00
C VAL A 68 6.10 1.43 3.48
N GLY A 69 6.81 2.33 2.79
CA GLY A 69 8.19 2.10 2.35
C GLY A 69 9.13 1.80 3.51
N ASN A 70 9.03 2.56 4.61
CA ASN A 70 9.79 2.31 5.83
C ASN A 70 9.54 0.91 6.41
N ALA A 71 8.30 0.41 6.36
CA ALA A 71 7.98 -0.94 6.83
C ALA A 71 8.66 -2.03 5.98
N PHE A 72 8.69 -1.88 4.65
CA PHE A 72 9.40 -2.80 3.75
C PHE A 72 10.92 -2.77 3.98
N LEU A 73 11.51 -1.58 4.18
CA LEU A 73 12.93 -1.43 4.48
C LEU A 73 13.29 -2.06 5.82
N TYR A 74 12.51 -1.80 6.86
CA TYR A 74 12.71 -2.39 8.17
C TYR A 74 12.57 -3.92 8.11
N ALA A 75 11.57 -4.42 7.40
CA ALA A 75 11.40 -5.84 7.14
C ALA A 75 12.59 -6.47 6.37
N SER A 76 13.23 -5.69 5.49
CA SER A 76 14.45 -6.09 4.76
C SER A 76 15.73 -6.03 5.60
N GLY A 77 15.63 -5.59 6.87
CA GLY A 77 16.76 -5.49 7.79
C GLY A 77 17.49 -4.15 7.79
N PHE A 78 17.00 -3.15 7.05
CA PHE A 78 17.58 -1.81 7.10
C PHE A 78 17.21 -1.08 8.40
N ASN A 79 18.18 -0.35 8.96
CA ASN A 79 17.94 0.52 10.10
C ASN A 79 17.32 1.85 9.64
N ILE A 80 16.01 2.00 9.86
CA ILE A 80 15.24 3.21 9.52
C ILE A 80 15.23 4.26 10.65
N GLY A 81 15.97 4.02 11.74
CA GLY A 81 16.03 4.90 12.90
C GLY A 81 14.88 4.69 13.91
N LYS A 82 15.20 4.88 15.19
CA LYS A 82 14.31 4.56 16.33
C LYS A 82 12.93 5.20 16.23
N LYS A 83 12.84 6.48 15.86
CA LYS A 83 11.55 7.19 15.77
C LYS A 83 10.59 6.56 14.75
N ASN A 84 11.13 6.06 13.63
CA ASN A 84 10.31 5.43 12.59
C ASN A 84 9.92 4.00 13.00
N ILE A 85 10.82 3.26 13.64
CA ILE A 85 10.52 1.92 14.21
C ILE A 85 9.41 2.05 15.26
N ASP A 86 9.58 2.95 16.24
CA ASP A 86 8.59 3.23 17.28
C ASP A 86 7.22 3.62 16.67
N PHE A 87 7.22 4.38 15.56
CA PHE A 87 5.98 4.75 14.88
C PHE A 87 5.27 3.54 14.28
N ILE A 88 5.99 2.64 13.61
CA ILE A 88 5.42 1.42 13.00
C ILE A 88 4.86 0.50 14.09
N GLU A 89 5.59 0.30 15.18
CA GLU A 89 5.20 -0.61 16.27
C GLU A 89 4.02 -0.07 17.09
N LYS A 90 3.97 1.23 17.36
CA LYS A 90 2.86 1.85 18.13
C LYS A 90 1.57 1.97 17.35
N ASN A 91 1.65 2.22 16.05
CA ASN A 91 0.45 2.38 15.21
C ASN A 91 -0.10 1.06 14.69
N ASN A 92 0.62 -0.07 14.85
CA ASN A 92 0.13 -1.40 14.47
C ASN A 92 0.30 -2.39 15.63
N LYS A 93 -0.80 -2.71 16.30
CA LYS A 93 -0.82 -3.70 17.40
C LYS A 93 -0.26 -5.07 16.98
N ASN A 94 -0.30 -5.39 15.69
CA ASN A 94 0.20 -6.65 15.11
C ASN A 94 1.41 -6.44 14.20
N HIS A 95 2.32 -5.51 14.56
CA HIS A 95 3.48 -5.16 13.74
C HIS A 95 4.35 -6.37 13.36
N GLU A 96 4.49 -7.39 14.22
CA GLU A 96 5.23 -8.62 13.89
C GLU A 96 4.65 -9.33 12.66
N LYS A 97 3.32 -9.48 12.60
CA LYS A 97 2.62 -10.10 11.47
C LYS A 97 2.80 -9.26 10.20
N LEU A 98 2.71 -7.94 10.33
CA LEU A 98 2.91 -7.00 9.23
C LEU A 98 4.33 -7.11 8.64
N LEU A 99 5.35 -7.15 9.49
CA LEU A 99 6.74 -7.30 9.06
C LEU A 99 7.00 -8.67 8.45
N SER A 100 6.38 -9.73 9.00
CA SER A 100 6.43 -11.07 8.41
C SER A 100 5.82 -11.09 6.99
N MET A 101 4.67 -10.43 6.80
CA MET A 101 4.05 -10.28 5.49
C MET A 101 4.95 -9.51 4.51
N CYS A 102 5.58 -8.43 4.94
CA CYS A 102 6.55 -7.71 4.10
C CYS A 102 7.70 -8.61 3.65
N LYS A 103 8.30 -9.36 4.59
CA LYS A 103 9.38 -10.32 4.29
C LYS A 103 8.95 -11.41 3.30
N GLU A 104 7.75 -11.97 3.50
CA GLU A 104 7.16 -12.95 2.58
C GLU A 104 7.03 -12.37 1.17
N MET A 105 6.48 -11.15 1.06
CA MET A 105 6.26 -10.48 -0.20
C MET A 105 7.57 -10.15 -0.93
N ILE A 106 8.57 -9.64 -0.22
CA ILE A 106 9.91 -9.37 -0.79
C ILE A 106 10.51 -10.66 -1.34
N ARG A 107 10.44 -11.75 -0.57
CA ARG A 107 10.97 -13.06 -1.00
C ARG A 107 10.22 -13.63 -2.21
N LYS A 108 8.89 -13.48 -2.24
CA LYS A 108 8.03 -14.02 -3.31
C LYS A 108 8.10 -13.17 -4.59
N TYR A 109 8.38 -11.87 -4.47
CA TYR A 109 8.32 -10.90 -5.56
C TYR A 109 9.51 -9.93 -5.58
N PRO A 110 10.76 -10.42 -5.64
CA PRO A 110 11.96 -9.61 -5.44
C PRO A 110 12.09 -8.45 -6.43
N ASP A 111 11.78 -8.67 -7.72
CA ASP A 111 11.93 -7.65 -8.78
C ASP A 111 10.65 -6.84 -9.05
N ARG A 112 9.60 -7.06 -8.25
CA ARG A 112 8.29 -6.42 -8.43
C ARG A 112 7.96 -5.42 -7.34
N ILE A 113 8.74 -5.34 -6.26
CA ILE A 113 8.56 -4.37 -5.17
C ILE A 113 9.73 -3.40 -5.19
N LEU A 114 9.49 -2.17 -5.66
CA LEU A 114 10.49 -1.11 -5.68
C LEU A 114 10.39 -0.31 -4.38
N MET A 115 11.50 -0.30 -3.63
CA MET A 115 11.67 0.48 -2.40
C MET A 115 12.43 1.78 -2.72
N PRO A 116 12.30 2.84 -1.89
CA PRO A 116 13.05 4.07 -2.10
C PRO A 116 14.55 3.86 -1.81
N ASP A 117 15.41 4.40 -2.67
CA ASP A 117 16.86 4.36 -2.52
C ASP A 117 17.39 5.48 -1.59
N ASP A 118 16.67 6.60 -1.52
CA ASP A 118 17.03 7.77 -0.73
C ASP A 118 15.83 8.36 0.04
N PHE A 119 16.13 9.21 1.02
CA PHE A 119 15.14 9.79 1.92
C PHE A 119 15.46 11.25 2.24
N VAL A 120 14.40 12.04 2.40
CA VAL A 120 14.50 13.38 2.98
C VAL A 120 14.21 13.28 4.47
N LEU A 121 15.19 13.66 5.28
CA LEU A 121 15.04 13.72 6.73
C LEU A 121 14.71 15.14 7.17
N SER A 122 13.75 15.27 8.10
CA SER A 122 13.52 16.55 8.75
C SER A 122 14.80 16.99 9.46
N PRO A 123 15.18 18.28 9.40
CA PRO A 123 16.28 18.81 10.20
C PRO A 123 16.05 18.42 11.66
N SER A 124 17.05 17.80 12.27
CA SER A 124 17.01 17.48 13.69
C SER A 124 16.81 18.79 14.46
N LYS A 125 15.64 19.01 15.05
CA LYS A 125 15.61 19.75 16.31
C LYS A 125 16.45 18.93 17.26
N LYS A 126 17.63 19.47 17.60
CA LYS A 126 18.55 18.94 18.62
C LYS A 126 17.73 18.25 19.72
N LEU A 127 18.06 16.98 19.97
CA LEU A 127 17.85 16.37 21.28
C LEU A 127 18.66 17.15 22.31
#